data_AF-A0A9P8CVL2-F1
#
_entry.id   AF-A0A9P8CVL2-F1
#
_cell.length_a   1.000
_cell.length_b   1.000
_cell.length_c   1.000
_cell.angle_alpha   90.00
_cell.angle_beta   90.00
_cell.angle_gamma   90.00
#
_symmetry.space_group_name_H-M   'P 1'
#
loop_
_entity.id
_entity.type
_entity.pdbx_description
1 polymer ?
#
loop_
_entity_poly.entity_id
_entity_poly.type
_entity_poly.pdbx_seq_one_letter_code
_entity_poly.pdbx_strand_id
1 'polypeptide(L)'
;MLLVPEMSLKTLALRPAPLFLLGVLLRVVLLFYGMYQDAHSALKYTDIDYLVFTDAARLPSPYDRATYRYTPLLAWLLYPTTLPGFFSFGKVLFAVADIVAGYLIWGMLRKRGRTVESCGAFTAIWLWNPMVATISTRGSSEGLLGVLTMALLWAVERKSINVAGILLGLSVHFKIYPFIYAPAIIWWMDDANLGKTAQKENTSALARFLNVERITLAVTSLATFIGLNATMYFIYGQDFLQHTFFHHVTRLDHRHNFSPYNILLYLSSAEPSSPTGLRVESLAFLPQLLLSCVLIPLVMAKRDLAVSMMAQTFAFVTFNKVCTSQYFLWYMVFLPSYLPNSSMLRNPTLGITALALWILTQAAWLQQGYELEFLGRSTFFPGMWLASLAFFFTNCWILGIIITDGASTRRAPAQKAHAE
;
A
#
# COMPACT_ATOMS: atom_id res chain seq x y z
N MET A 1 32.42 -16.66 -36.01
CA MET A 1 31.38 -17.21 -35.11
C MET A 1 31.59 -16.56 -33.75
N LEU A 2 30.97 -15.40 -33.52
CA LEU A 2 31.11 -14.65 -32.28
C LEU A 2 30.41 -15.43 -31.17
N LEU A 3 31.21 -15.92 -30.20
CA LEU A 3 30.73 -16.52 -28.96
C LEU A 3 29.88 -15.49 -28.21
N VAL A 4 28.57 -15.63 -28.29
CA VAL A 4 27.65 -14.96 -27.37
C VAL A 4 28.00 -15.48 -25.97
N PRO A 5 28.32 -14.62 -24.99
CA PRO A 5 28.64 -15.10 -23.64
C PRO A 5 27.44 -15.89 -23.10
N GLU A 6 27.67 -17.12 -22.63
CA GLU A 6 26.63 -17.91 -21.98
C GLU A 6 26.09 -17.13 -20.77
N MET A 7 24.88 -16.58 -20.93
CA MET A 7 24.18 -15.94 -19.82
C MET A 7 23.75 -17.01 -18.83
N SER A 8 24.11 -16.83 -17.55
CA SER A 8 23.61 -17.69 -16.46
C SER A 8 22.08 -17.73 -16.45
N LEU A 9 21.50 -18.90 -16.17
CA LEU A 9 20.04 -19.10 -16.03
C LEU A 9 19.38 -18.08 -15.08
N LYS A 10 20.10 -17.68 -14.01
CA LYS A 10 19.64 -16.63 -13.08
C LYS A 10 19.49 -15.27 -13.78
N THR A 11 20.45 -14.89 -14.61
CA THR A 11 20.44 -13.65 -15.38
C THR A 11 19.36 -13.67 -16.45
N LEU A 12 19.09 -14.85 -17.03
CA LEU A 12 18.00 -15.04 -17.99
C LEU A 12 16.64 -14.85 -17.32
N ALA A 13 16.40 -15.44 -16.14
CA ALA A 13 15.13 -15.34 -15.42
C ALA A 13 14.75 -13.89 -15.05
N LEU A 14 15.73 -13.00 -14.92
CA LEU A 14 15.54 -11.58 -14.59
C LEU A 14 15.27 -10.69 -15.81
N ARG A 15 15.33 -11.23 -17.03
CA ARG A 15 14.89 -10.49 -18.23
C ARG A 15 13.37 -10.29 -18.20
N PRO A 16 12.82 -9.24 -18.86
CA PRO A 16 11.42 -8.88 -18.71
C PRO A 16 10.43 -10.03 -18.99
N ALA A 17 10.55 -10.70 -20.14
CA ALA A 17 9.63 -11.78 -20.49
C ALA A 17 9.60 -12.93 -19.46
N PRO A 18 10.73 -13.58 -19.10
CA PRO A 18 10.72 -14.64 -18.09
C PRO A 18 10.36 -14.12 -16.68
N LEU A 19 10.75 -12.90 -16.33
CA LEU A 19 10.39 -12.27 -15.06
C LEU A 19 8.88 -12.21 -14.84
N PHE A 20 8.16 -11.65 -15.82
CA PHE A 20 6.70 -11.54 -15.79
C PHE A 20 6.03 -12.91 -15.94
N LEU A 21 6.55 -13.78 -16.80
CA LEU A 21 6.02 -15.14 -16.98
C LEU A 21 6.07 -15.94 -15.67
N LEU A 22 7.20 -15.90 -14.95
CA LEU A 22 7.33 -16.57 -13.65
C LEU A 22 6.40 -15.96 -12.60
N GLY A 23 6.21 -14.63 -12.61
CA GLY A 23 5.25 -13.95 -11.73
C GLY A 23 3.79 -14.32 -12.00
N VAL A 24 3.42 -14.50 -13.27
CA VAL A 24 2.09 -15.00 -13.69
C VAL A 24 1.93 -16.47 -13.30
N LEU A 25 2.93 -17.30 -13.60
CA LEU A 25 2.90 -18.74 -13.29
C LEU A 25 2.73 -18.98 -11.79
N LEU A 26 3.45 -18.24 -10.94
CA LEU A 26 3.31 -18.32 -9.49
C LEU A 26 1.85 -18.07 -9.05
N ARG A 27 1.20 -17.02 -9.58
CA ARG A 27 -0.19 -16.70 -9.27
C ARG A 27 -1.17 -17.74 -9.79
N VAL A 28 -0.95 -18.24 -11.00
CA VAL A 28 -1.76 -19.32 -11.58
C VAL A 28 -1.70 -20.58 -10.71
N VAL A 29 -0.49 -21.00 -10.30
CA VAL A 29 -0.30 -22.13 -9.40
C VAL A 29 -1.01 -21.90 -8.06
N LEU A 30 -0.88 -20.72 -7.47
CA LEU A 30 -1.55 -20.38 -6.20
C LEU A 30 -3.08 -20.31 -6.32
N LEU A 31 -3.63 -19.90 -7.45
CA LEU A 31 -5.08 -19.93 -7.70
C LEU A 31 -5.60 -21.36 -7.71
N PHE A 32 -4.95 -22.27 -8.45
CA PHE A 32 -5.33 -23.69 -8.47
C PHE A 32 -5.12 -24.36 -7.12
N TYR A 33 -3.99 -24.08 -6.46
CA TYR A 33 -3.75 -24.55 -5.10
C TYR A 33 -4.81 -24.03 -4.13
N GLY A 34 -5.20 -22.77 -4.23
CA GLY A 34 -6.25 -22.18 -3.41
C GLY A 34 -7.61 -22.86 -3.60
N MET A 35 -7.98 -23.18 -4.85
CA MET A 35 -9.18 -23.97 -5.14
C MET A 35 -9.10 -25.37 -4.53
N TYR A 36 -7.96 -26.04 -4.64
CA TYR A 36 -7.73 -27.34 -4.02
C TYR A 36 -7.85 -27.25 -2.49
N GLN A 37 -7.18 -26.29 -1.85
CA GLN A 37 -7.22 -26.10 -0.41
C GLN A 37 -8.64 -25.79 0.08
N ASP A 38 -9.38 -24.92 -0.61
CA ASP A 38 -10.76 -24.59 -0.24
C ASP A 38 -11.69 -25.81 -0.29
N ALA A 39 -11.45 -26.75 -1.19
CA ALA A 39 -12.22 -27.99 -1.32
C ALA A 39 -11.82 -29.08 -0.30
N HIS A 40 -10.55 -29.10 0.15
CA HIS A 40 -10.00 -30.22 0.94
C HIS A 40 -9.58 -29.86 2.37
N SER A 41 -9.59 -28.57 2.75
CA SER A 41 -9.17 -28.11 4.08
C SER A 41 -10.30 -27.40 4.82
N ALA A 42 -10.30 -27.53 6.16
CA ALA A 42 -11.11 -26.70 7.04
C ALA A 42 -10.63 -25.24 7.05
N LEU A 43 -9.31 -25.03 6.97
CA LEU A 43 -8.70 -23.70 6.85
C LEU A 43 -8.74 -23.25 5.40
N LYS A 44 -9.64 -22.32 5.11
CA LYS A 44 -9.86 -21.80 3.76
C LYS A 44 -8.69 -20.93 3.30
N TYR A 45 -8.36 -21.09 2.03
CA TYR A 45 -7.44 -20.22 1.31
C TYR A 45 -8.15 -18.90 0.97
N THR A 46 -9.38 -18.96 0.47
CA THR A 46 -10.17 -17.76 0.14
C THR A 46 -10.27 -16.82 1.34
N ASP A 47 -9.93 -15.55 1.11
CA ASP A 47 -10.10 -14.50 2.09
C ASP A 47 -11.59 -14.27 2.37
N ILE A 48 -11.95 -14.05 3.64
CA ILE A 48 -13.33 -13.80 4.03
C ILE A 48 -13.88 -12.53 3.41
N ASP A 49 -13.03 -11.50 3.22
CA ASP A 49 -13.41 -10.26 2.54
C ASP A 49 -13.83 -10.53 1.09
N TYR A 50 -13.24 -11.52 0.42
CA TYR A 50 -13.61 -11.88 -0.95
C TYR A 50 -15.05 -12.40 -1.05
N LEU A 51 -15.50 -13.14 -0.04
CA LEU A 51 -16.90 -13.58 0.05
C LEU A 51 -17.82 -12.39 0.29
N VAL A 52 -17.44 -11.48 1.19
CA VAL A 52 -18.20 -10.24 1.44
C VAL A 52 -18.32 -9.40 0.17
N PHE A 53 -17.25 -9.26 -0.63
CA PHE A 53 -17.29 -8.57 -1.91
C PHE A 53 -18.23 -9.25 -2.91
N THR A 54 -18.12 -10.57 -3.02
CA THR A 54 -18.89 -11.38 -3.98
C THR A 54 -20.37 -11.34 -3.67
N ASP A 55 -20.74 -11.43 -2.39
CA ASP A 55 -22.12 -11.30 -1.93
C ASP A 55 -22.65 -9.89 -2.18
N ALA A 56 -21.89 -8.86 -1.80
CA ALA A 56 -22.27 -7.47 -1.99
C ALA A 56 -22.49 -7.11 -3.48
N ALA A 57 -21.67 -7.66 -4.38
CA ALA A 57 -21.80 -7.45 -5.81
C ALA A 57 -23.08 -8.04 -6.42
N ARG A 58 -23.80 -8.93 -5.72
CA ARG A 58 -25.08 -9.52 -6.16
C ARG A 58 -26.29 -8.68 -5.80
N LEU A 59 -26.15 -7.81 -4.81
CA LEU A 59 -27.27 -7.11 -4.19
C LEU A 59 -27.53 -5.77 -4.90
N PRO A 60 -28.78 -5.26 -4.88
CA PRO A 60 -29.09 -3.93 -5.41
C PRO A 60 -28.24 -2.84 -4.75
N SER A 61 -28.09 -2.90 -3.43
CA SER A 61 -27.09 -2.12 -2.69
C SER A 61 -26.01 -3.06 -2.15
N PRO A 62 -24.71 -2.78 -2.38
CA PRO A 62 -23.65 -3.57 -1.79
C PRO A 62 -23.64 -3.47 -0.26
N TYR A 63 -24.27 -2.43 0.31
CA TYR A 63 -24.39 -2.23 1.75
C TYR A 63 -25.47 -3.09 2.41
N ASP A 64 -26.38 -3.69 1.62
CA ASP A 64 -27.31 -4.70 2.13
C ASP A 64 -26.56 -5.95 2.62
N ARG A 65 -25.33 -6.16 2.12
CA ARG A 65 -24.45 -7.18 2.67
C ARG A 65 -23.84 -6.67 3.97
N ALA A 66 -24.24 -7.31 5.07
CA ALA A 66 -23.61 -7.10 6.36
C ALA A 66 -22.07 -7.18 6.25
N THR A 67 -21.39 -6.29 6.97
CA THR A 67 -19.92 -6.11 7.00
C THR A 67 -19.26 -5.64 5.70
N TYR A 68 -20.01 -5.27 4.66
CA TYR A 68 -19.41 -4.56 3.53
C TYR A 68 -19.03 -3.13 3.94
N ARG A 69 -17.74 -2.80 3.90
CA ARG A 69 -17.15 -1.52 4.36
C ARG A 69 -16.24 -0.87 3.30
N TYR A 70 -16.56 -1.10 2.03
CA TYR A 70 -15.74 -0.70 0.88
C TYR A 70 -16.52 0.24 -0.04
N THR A 71 -15.83 0.89 -0.98
CA THR A 71 -16.51 1.69 -2.02
C THR A 71 -17.37 0.79 -2.92
N PRO A 72 -18.58 1.22 -3.36
CA PRO A 72 -19.40 0.46 -4.29
C PRO A 72 -18.69 0.16 -5.61
N LEU A 73 -17.72 0.98 -6.02
CA LEU A 73 -16.91 0.72 -7.22
C LEU A 73 -16.23 -0.64 -7.18
N LEU A 74 -15.83 -1.12 -5.99
CA LEU A 74 -15.24 -2.45 -5.85
C LEU A 74 -16.30 -3.54 -6.10
N ALA A 75 -17.51 -3.39 -5.56
CA ALA A 75 -18.61 -4.32 -5.84
C ALA A 75 -18.97 -4.34 -7.33
N TRP A 76 -19.05 -3.16 -7.97
CA TRP A 76 -19.34 -3.04 -9.40
C TRP A 76 -18.29 -3.74 -10.26
N LEU A 77 -17.01 -3.51 -9.96
CA LEU A 77 -15.89 -4.16 -10.63
C LEU A 77 -15.91 -5.68 -10.49
N LEU A 78 -16.45 -6.19 -9.38
CA LEU A 78 -16.51 -7.61 -9.05
C LEU A 78 -17.81 -8.30 -9.45
N TYR A 79 -18.77 -7.59 -10.06
CA TYR A 79 -20.02 -8.17 -10.54
C TYR A 79 -19.85 -9.47 -11.34
N PRO A 80 -18.86 -9.63 -12.24
CA PRO A 80 -18.68 -10.88 -12.98
C PRO A 80 -18.43 -12.10 -12.07
N THR A 81 -17.88 -11.90 -10.86
CA THR A 81 -17.66 -12.94 -9.85
C THR A 81 -18.95 -13.64 -9.40
N THR A 82 -20.09 -12.99 -9.61
CA THR A 82 -21.41 -13.50 -9.25
C THR A 82 -21.96 -14.50 -10.25
N LEU A 83 -21.43 -14.53 -11.46
CA LEU A 83 -21.90 -15.37 -12.55
C LEU A 83 -21.47 -16.84 -12.33
N PRO A 84 -22.31 -17.82 -12.73
CA PRO A 84 -21.96 -19.24 -12.63
C PRO A 84 -20.61 -19.56 -13.30
N GLY A 85 -19.68 -20.17 -12.55
CA GLY A 85 -18.34 -20.51 -13.04
C GLY A 85 -17.31 -19.37 -12.97
N PHE A 86 -17.71 -18.14 -12.64
CA PHE A 86 -16.82 -16.98 -12.61
C PHE A 86 -16.38 -16.57 -11.19
N PHE A 87 -16.60 -17.41 -10.17
CA PHE A 87 -16.23 -17.10 -8.78
C PHE A 87 -14.76 -16.69 -8.59
N SER A 88 -13.84 -17.14 -9.44
CA SER A 88 -12.43 -16.74 -9.35
C SER A 88 -12.09 -15.44 -10.11
N PHE A 89 -13.05 -14.79 -10.77
CA PHE A 89 -12.82 -13.59 -11.59
C PHE A 89 -12.11 -12.48 -10.79
N GLY A 90 -12.63 -12.13 -9.61
CA GLY A 90 -12.03 -11.10 -8.78
C GLY A 90 -10.61 -11.46 -8.32
N LYS A 91 -10.36 -12.73 -7.94
CA LYS A 91 -9.01 -13.20 -7.60
C LYS A 91 -8.04 -13.06 -8.77
N VAL A 92 -8.48 -13.41 -9.99
CA VAL A 92 -7.69 -13.23 -11.21
C VAL A 92 -7.43 -11.76 -11.47
N LEU A 93 -8.44 -10.90 -11.34
CA LEU A 93 -8.29 -9.45 -11.49
C LEU A 93 -7.27 -8.87 -10.51
N PHE A 94 -7.32 -9.25 -9.24
CA PHE A 94 -6.36 -8.80 -8.23
C PHE A 94 -4.95 -9.34 -8.50
N ALA A 95 -4.83 -10.59 -8.93
CA ALA A 95 -3.56 -11.18 -9.34
C ALA A 95 -2.96 -10.45 -10.57
N VAL A 96 -3.78 -10.06 -11.55
CA VAL A 96 -3.38 -9.24 -12.70
C VAL A 96 -2.92 -7.85 -12.24
N ALA A 97 -3.59 -7.25 -11.24
CA ALA A 97 -3.19 -5.97 -10.70
C ALA A 97 -1.75 -5.99 -10.16
N ASP A 98 -1.33 -7.06 -9.49
CA ASP A 98 0.08 -7.19 -9.06
C ASP A 98 1.06 -7.19 -10.23
N ILE A 99 0.70 -7.83 -11.35
CA ILE A 99 1.52 -7.89 -12.56
C ILE A 99 1.64 -6.50 -13.18
N VAL A 100 0.53 -5.75 -13.24
CA VAL A 100 0.50 -4.37 -13.72
C VAL A 100 1.33 -3.46 -12.81
N ALA A 101 1.24 -3.61 -11.49
CA ALA A 101 2.09 -2.88 -10.54
C ALA A 101 3.58 -3.20 -10.77
N GLY A 102 3.92 -4.47 -10.98
CA GLY A 102 5.28 -4.89 -11.36
C GLY A 102 5.77 -4.28 -12.68
N TYR A 103 4.89 -4.14 -13.67
CA TYR A 103 5.20 -3.48 -14.94
C TYR A 103 5.51 -1.99 -14.75
N LEU A 104 4.71 -1.29 -13.94
CA LEU A 104 4.95 0.11 -13.60
C LEU A 104 6.28 0.27 -12.85
N ILE A 105 6.55 -0.59 -11.87
CA ILE A 105 7.82 -0.64 -11.13
C ILE A 105 9.00 -0.81 -12.08
N TRP A 106 8.97 -1.84 -12.94
CA TRP A 106 10.04 -2.10 -13.89
C TRP A 106 10.28 -0.90 -14.81
N GLY A 107 9.20 -0.31 -15.34
CA GLY A 107 9.26 0.86 -16.22
C GLY A 107 9.87 2.09 -15.54
N MET A 108 9.53 2.34 -14.27
CA MET A 108 10.13 3.43 -13.47
C MET A 108 11.62 3.19 -13.22
N LEU A 109 12.02 1.97 -12.85
CA LEU A 109 13.42 1.63 -12.63
C LEU A 109 14.26 1.79 -13.91
N ARG A 110 13.71 1.43 -15.07
CA ARG A 110 14.35 1.65 -16.38
C ARG A 110 14.53 3.13 -16.68
N LYS A 111 13.51 3.96 -16.43
CA LYS A 111 13.60 5.41 -16.60
C LYS A 111 14.61 6.07 -15.68
N ARG A 112 14.84 5.49 -14.49
CA ARG A 112 15.90 5.91 -13.55
C ARG A 112 17.31 5.42 -13.97
N GLY A 113 17.48 4.89 -15.18
CA GLY A 113 18.78 4.54 -15.76
C GLY A 113 19.38 3.22 -15.29
N ARG A 114 18.61 2.36 -14.60
CA ARG A 114 19.09 1.04 -14.14
C ARG A 114 19.25 0.07 -15.31
N THR A 115 20.21 -0.85 -15.21
CA THR A 115 20.38 -1.94 -16.19
C THR A 115 19.14 -2.85 -16.20
N VAL A 116 18.93 -3.58 -17.30
CA VAL A 116 17.75 -4.45 -17.46
C VAL A 116 17.73 -5.52 -16.38
N GLU A 117 18.87 -6.12 -16.08
CA GLU A 117 19.06 -7.14 -15.07
C GLU A 117 18.76 -6.60 -13.67
N SER A 118 19.25 -5.39 -13.36
CA SER A 118 18.97 -4.73 -12.07
C SER A 118 17.49 -4.41 -11.93
N CYS A 119 16.85 -3.89 -12.98
CA CYS A 119 15.40 -3.66 -12.98
C CYS A 119 14.64 -4.95 -12.71
N GLY A 120 15.04 -6.05 -13.36
CA GLY A 120 14.46 -7.36 -13.16
C GLY A 120 14.60 -7.86 -11.72
N ALA A 121 15.82 -7.79 -11.17
CA ALA A 121 16.11 -8.22 -9.79
C ALA A 121 15.26 -7.48 -8.76
N PHE A 122 15.14 -6.16 -8.88
CA PHE A 122 14.33 -5.37 -7.95
C PHE A 122 12.83 -5.56 -8.16
N THR A 123 12.38 -5.68 -9.41
CA THR A 123 10.95 -5.95 -9.69
C THR A 123 10.53 -7.34 -9.21
N ALA A 124 11.44 -8.32 -9.21
CA ALA A 124 11.19 -9.66 -8.67
C ALA A 124 10.84 -9.64 -7.17
N ILE A 125 11.32 -8.65 -6.40
CA ILE A 125 10.97 -8.46 -4.97
C ILE A 125 9.47 -8.22 -4.79
N TRP A 126 8.77 -7.73 -5.82
CA TRP A 126 7.31 -7.63 -5.84
C TRP A 126 6.67 -8.84 -6.52
N LEU A 127 7.09 -9.15 -7.76
CA LEU A 127 6.43 -10.14 -8.60
C LEU A 127 6.54 -11.57 -8.07
N TRP A 128 7.68 -11.94 -7.49
CA TRP A 128 7.96 -13.29 -7.00
C TRP A 128 7.79 -13.41 -5.48
N ASN A 129 7.33 -12.35 -4.82
CA ASN A 129 7.09 -12.37 -3.39
C ASN A 129 5.87 -13.24 -3.06
N PRO A 130 6.03 -14.33 -2.30
CA PRO A 130 4.94 -15.24 -1.99
C PRO A 130 3.83 -14.57 -1.18
N MET A 131 4.14 -13.56 -0.37
CA MET A 131 3.14 -12.80 0.38
C MET A 131 2.24 -11.98 -0.54
N VAL A 132 2.84 -11.27 -1.51
CA VAL A 132 2.09 -10.48 -2.51
C VAL A 132 1.21 -11.39 -3.35
N ALA A 133 1.80 -12.44 -3.92
CA ALA A 133 1.08 -13.39 -4.76
C ALA A 133 -0.04 -14.08 -3.99
N THR A 134 0.20 -14.51 -2.75
CA THR A 134 -0.83 -15.17 -1.92
C THR A 134 -1.97 -14.22 -1.59
N ILE A 135 -1.70 -12.97 -1.16
CA ILE A 135 -2.75 -12.05 -0.75
C ILE A 135 -3.70 -11.73 -1.92
N SER A 136 -3.19 -11.52 -3.12
CA SER A 136 -4.04 -11.27 -4.30
C SER A 136 -4.82 -12.52 -4.72
N THR A 137 -4.19 -13.70 -4.77
CA THR A 137 -4.87 -14.94 -5.18
C THR A 137 -5.85 -15.47 -4.13
N ARG A 138 -5.71 -15.09 -2.86
CA ARG A 138 -6.73 -15.33 -1.83
C ARG A 138 -8.00 -14.49 -2.03
N GLY A 139 -7.93 -13.40 -2.79
CA GLY A 139 -9.07 -12.53 -3.10
C GLY A 139 -9.04 -11.17 -2.42
N SER A 140 -7.88 -10.69 -2.01
CA SER A 140 -7.74 -9.33 -1.46
C SER A 140 -7.52 -8.29 -2.56
N SER A 141 -8.19 -7.15 -2.47
CA SER A 141 -8.15 -6.08 -3.49
C SER A 141 -6.92 -5.16 -3.39
N GLU A 142 -6.00 -5.40 -2.45
CA GLU A 142 -4.84 -4.52 -2.21
C GLU A 142 -3.92 -4.38 -3.43
N GLY A 143 -3.88 -5.37 -4.33
CA GLY A 143 -3.14 -5.27 -5.60
C GLY A 143 -3.62 -4.11 -6.48
N LEU A 144 -4.93 -3.82 -6.48
CA LEU A 144 -5.48 -2.66 -7.20
C LEU A 144 -4.96 -1.34 -6.63
N LEU A 145 -4.81 -1.24 -5.31
CA LEU A 145 -4.22 -0.07 -4.66
C LEU A 145 -2.72 0.05 -4.96
N GLY A 146 -2.02 -1.09 -5.08
CA GLY A 146 -0.65 -1.13 -5.57
C GLY A 146 -0.52 -0.50 -6.96
N VAL A 147 -1.42 -0.85 -7.90
CA VAL A 147 -1.47 -0.24 -9.24
C VAL A 147 -1.75 1.25 -9.17
N LEU A 148 -2.81 1.66 -8.46
CA LEU A 148 -3.19 3.06 -8.34
C LEU A 148 -2.06 3.91 -7.75
N THR A 149 -1.37 3.39 -6.74
CA THR A 149 -0.24 4.06 -6.08
C THR A 149 0.97 4.19 -7.00
N MET A 150 1.33 3.13 -7.72
CA MET A 150 2.45 3.17 -8.67
C MET A 150 2.13 4.01 -9.91
N ALA A 151 0.89 4.00 -10.37
CA ALA A 151 0.43 4.86 -11.46
C ALA A 151 0.45 6.33 -11.04
N LEU A 152 0.04 6.65 -9.80
CA LEU A 152 0.13 7.99 -9.24
C LEU A 152 1.58 8.48 -9.21
N LEU A 153 2.49 7.69 -8.63
CA LEU A 153 3.92 8.03 -8.59
C LEU A 153 4.47 8.24 -10.01
N TRP A 154 4.17 7.32 -10.93
CA TRP A 154 4.58 7.43 -12.33
C TRP A 154 4.05 8.71 -13.00
N ALA A 155 2.79 9.08 -12.77
CA ALA A 155 2.18 10.27 -13.36
C ALA A 155 2.84 11.55 -12.81
N VAL A 156 3.13 11.60 -11.50
CA VAL A 156 3.84 12.71 -10.87
C VAL A 156 5.26 12.85 -11.41
N GLU A 157 6.02 11.76 -11.49
CA GLU A 157 7.39 11.79 -12.02
C GLU A 157 7.44 12.17 -13.50
N ARG A 158 6.42 11.81 -14.27
CA ARG A 158 6.25 12.27 -15.67
C ARG A 158 5.69 13.69 -15.80
N LYS A 159 5.40 14.36 -14.68
CA LYS A 159 4.81 15.71 -14.64
C LYS A 159 3.45 15.76 -15.36
N SER A 160 2.74 14.64 -15.43
CA SER A 160 1.38 14.57 -15.97
C SER A 160 0.39 14.92 -14.86
N ILE A 161 0.28 16.21 -14.57
CA ILE A 161 -0.37 16.73 -13.36
C ILE A 161 -1.87 16.38 -13.30
N ASN A 162 -2.58 16.48 -14.43
CA ASN A 162 -4.00 16.13 -14.50
C ASN A 162 -4.23 14.64 -14.20
N VAL A 163 -3.41 13.77 -14.79
CA VAL A 163 -3.49 12.32 -14.57
C VAL A 163 -3.14 12.00 -13.11
N ALA A 164 -2.10 12.63 -12.56
CA ALA A 164 -1.75 12.48 -11.15
C ALA A 164 -2.90 12.91 -10.22
N GLY A 165 -3.57 14.02 -10.51
CA GLY A 165 -4.71 14.48 -9.72
C GLY A 165 -5.90 13.52 -9.80
N ILE A 166 -6.28 13.07 -11.01
CA ILE A 166 -7.33 12.05 -11.20
C ILE A 166 -6.99 10.77 -10.44
N LEU A 167 -5.77 10.26 -10.56
CA LEU A 167 -5.33 9.06 -9.86
C LEU A 167 -5.34 9.24 -8.34
N LEU A 168 -4.92 10.39 -7.83
CA LEU A 168 -4.97 10.68 -6.39
C LEU A 168 -6.42 10.69 -5.89
N GLY A 169 -7.32 11.41 -6.56
CA GLY A 169 -8.74 11.47 -6.19
C GLY A 169 -9.42 10.10 -6.24
N LEU A 170 -9.17 9.33 -7.31
CA LEU A 170 -9.66 7.95 -7.46
C LEU A 170 -9.09 7.04 -6.36
N SER A 171 -7.80 7.13 -6.06
CA SER A 171 -7.16 6.31 -5.03
C SER A 171 -7.78 6.55 -3.65
N VAL A 172 -7.97 7.81 -3.27
CA VAL A 172 -8.58 8.22 -1.99
C VAL A 172 -10.04 7.80 -1.90
N HIS A 173 -10.78 7.86 -3.02
CA HIS A 173 -12.14 7.33 -3.08
C HIS A 173 -12.16 5.80 -2.91
N PHE A 174 -11.22 5.10 -3.55
CA PHE A 174 -11.16 3.63 -3.51
C PHE A 174 -10.82 3.12 -2.10
N LYS A 175 -9.88 3.78 -1.42
CA LYS A 175 -9.56 3.57 -0.01
C LYS A 175 -9.01 4.87 0.54
N ILE A 176 -9.33 5.22 1.78
CA ILE A 176 -9.00 6.58 2.26
C ILE A 176 -7.49 6.85 2.36
N TYR A 177 -6.67 5.86 2.74
CA TYR A 177 -5.25 6.06 3.14
C TYR A 177 -4.32 6.74 2.13
N PRO A 178 -4.46 6.63 0.79
CA PRO A 178 -3.59 7.31 -0.18
C PRO A 178 -3.64 8.84 -0.07
N PHE A 179 -4.57 9.41 0.71
CA PHE A 179 -4.58 10.85 1.00
C PHE A 179 -3.27 11.34 1.62
N ILE A 180 -2.56 10.46 2.34
CA ILE A 180 -1.26 10.78 2.94
C ILE A 180 -0.23 11.16 1.87
N TYR A 181 -0.39 10.79 0.60
CA TYR A 181 0.56 11.14 -0.46
C TYR A 181 0.45 12.59 -0.92
N ALA A 182 -0.69 13.25 -0.69
CA ALA A 182 -0.92 14.61 -1.19
C ALA A 182 0.11 15.63 -0.67
N PRO A 183 0.44 15.70 0.65
CA PRO A 183 1.47 16.61 1.15
C PRO A 183 2.86 16.39 0.52
N ALA A 184 3.28 15.13 0.32
CA ALA A 184 4.57 14.83 -0.29
C ALA A 184 4.60 15.24 -1.77
N ILE A 185 3.55 14.95 -2.53
CA ILE A 185 3.45 15.33 -3.94
C ILE A 185 3.44 16.86 -4.08
N ILE A 186 2.62 17.56 -3.30
CA ILE A 186 2.57 19.03 -3.30
C ILE A 186 3.95 19.60 -2.93
N TRP A 187 4.58 19.09 -1.88
CA TRP A 187 5.90 19.56 -1.45
C TRP A 187 7.00 19.29 -2.50
N TRP A 188 6.92 18.16 -3.21
CA TRP A 188 7.82 17.79 -4.28
C TRP A 188 7.66 18.65 -5.54
N MET A 189 6.45 19.10 -5.87
CA MET A 189 6.15 19.94 -7.06
C MET A 189 6.65 21.39 -6.93
N ASP A 190 7.94 21.60 -6.70
CA ASP A 190 8.60 22.91 -6.78
C ASP A 190 9.29 23.11 -8.15
N ASP A 191 9.79 24.32 -8.41
CA ASP A 191 10.38 24.68 -9.72
C ASP A 191 11.50 23.72 -10.13
N ALA A 192 12.39 23.35 -9.22
CA ALA A 192 13.54 22.50 -9.51
C ALA A 192 13.12 21.08 -9.93
N ASN A 193 12.14 20.46 -9.25
CA ASN A 193 11.65 19.13 -9.64
C ASN A 193 10.77 19.18 -10.90
N LEU A 194 10.05 20.29 -11.11
CA LEU A 194 9.31 20.54 -12.35
C LEU A 194 10.22 20.90 -13.52
N GLY A 195 11.51 21.18 -13.29
CA GLY A 195 12.47 21.58 -14.32
C GLY A 195 12.26 23.00 -14.83
N LYS A 196 11.65 23.87 -14.02
CA LYS A 196 11.42 25.28 -14.31
C LYS A 196 12.59 26.12 -13.83
N THR A 197 12.84 27.24 -14.51
CA THR A 197 13.78 28.26 -14.04
C THR A 197 13.25 28.86 -12.74
N ALA A 198 14.12 29.00 -11.73
CA ALA A 198 13.75 29.56 -10.45
C ALA A 198 13.11 30.95 -10.61
N GLN A 199 11.92 31.14 -10.02
CA GLN A 199 11.29 32.46 -9.97
C GLN A 199 12.18 33.49 -9.25
N LYS A 200 12.08 34.77 -9.68
CA LYS A 200 12.82 35.91 -9.11
C LYS A 200 12.59 36.04 -7.59
N GLU A 201 13.62 36.47 -6.86
CA GLU A 201 13.63 36.60 -5.39
C GLU A 201 12.53 37.50 -4.80
N ASN A 202 11.95 38.42 -5.58
CA ASN A 202 10.91 39.35 -5.10
C ASN A 202 9.49 38.75 -4.97
N THR A 203 9.29 37.48 -5.35
CA THR A 203 7.98 36.83 -5.25
C THR A 203 7.75 36.33 -3.82
N SER A 204 6.59 36.55 -3.20
CA SER A 204 6.33 36.06 -1.83
C SER A 204 6.40 34.53 -1.75
N ALA A 205 6.80 33.99 -0.59
CA ALA A 205 6.90 32.52 -0.41
C ALA A 205 5.56 31.81 -0.67
N LEU A 206 4.44 32.45 -0.31
CA LEU A 206 3.10 31.95 -0.59
C LEU A 206 2.79 31.91 -2.09
N ALA A 207 3.13 32.97 -2.83
CA ALA A 207 2.94 33.00 -4.27
C ALA A 207 3.79 31.93 -5.01
N ARG A 208 5.03 31.71 -4.55
CA ARG A 208 5.87 30.60 -5.06
C ARG A 208 5.28 29.23 -4.72
N PHE A 209 4.64 29.13 -3.55
CA PHE A 209 4.02 27.88 -3.13
C PHE A 209 2.77 27.55 -3.95
N LEU A 210 1.96 28.54 -4.30
CA LEU A 210 0.73 28.39 -5.09
C LEU A 210 1.02 28.43 -6.60
N ASN A 211 1.79 27.46 -7.09
CA ASN A 211 2.03 27.31 -8.52
C ASN A 211 0.88 26.58 -9.24
N VAL A 212 0.84 26.74 -10.57
CA VAL A 212 -0.21 26.18 -11.44
C VAL A 212 -0.31 24.67 -11.30
N GLU A 213 0.81 23.95 -11.17
CA GLU A 213 0.83 22.50 -11.05
C GLU A 213 0.18 22.02 -9.75
N ARG A 214 0.48 22.65 -8.63
CA ARG A 214 -0.12 22.32 -7.32
C ARG A 214 -1.61 22.62 -7.30
N ILE A 215 -2.01 23.76 -7.88
CA ILE A 215 -3.43 24.12 -8.01
C ILE A 215 -4.14 23.12 -8.93
N THR A 216 -3.55 22.77 -10.06
CA THR A 216 -4.10 21.80 -11.01
C THR A 216 -4.26 20.43 -10.37
N LEU A 217 -3.24 19.95 -9.64
CA LEU A 217 -3.32 18.71 -8.87
C LEU A 217 -4.45 18.77 -7.84
N ALA A 218 -4.54 19.85 -7.07
CA ALA A 218 -5.57 20.01 -6.03
C ALA A 218 -6.98 20.03 -6.64
N VAL A 219 -7.20 20.78 -7.71
CA VAL A 219 -8.51 20.89 -8.37
C VAL A 219 -8.91 19.58 -9.02
N THR A 220 -8.03 18.95 -9.80
CA THR A 220 -8.35 17.68 -10.50
C THR A 220 -8.55 16.51 -9.53
N SER A 221 -7.76 16.43 -8.45
CA SER A 221 -7.95 15.41 -7.41
C SER A 221 -9.22 15.62 -6.61
N LEU A 222 -9.51 16.86 -6.20
CA LEU A 222 -10.73 17.19 -5.48
C LEU A 222 -11.97 16.98 -6.36
N ALA A 223 -11.94 17.41 -7.62
CA ALA A 223 -13.05 17.21 -8.55
C ALA A 223 -13.34 15.71 -8.78
N THR A 224 -12.30 14.89 -8.95
CA THR A 224 -12.45 13.44 -9.10
C THR A 224 -13.00 12.81 -7.82
N PHE A 225 -12.44 13.16 -6.67
CA PHE A 225 -12.90 12.64 -5.37
C PHE A 225 -14.35 13.04 -5.10
N ILE A 226 -14.70 14.33 -5.21
CA ILE A 226 -16.07 14.81 -5.00
C ILE A 226 -17.01 14.18 -6.01
N GLY A 227 -16.66 14.13 -7.30
CA GLY A 227 -17.51 13.55 -8.34
C GLY A 227 -17.86 12.09 -8.06
N LEU A 228 -16.87 11.26 -7.72
CA LEU A 228 -17.10 9.86 -7.37
C LEU A 228 -17.92 9.70 -6.09
N ASN A 229 -17.60 10.45 -5.03
CA ASN A 229 -18.33 10.37 -3.76
C ASN A 229 -19.77 10.88 -3.88
N ALA A 230 -19.99 11.98 -4.60
CA ALA A 230 -21.32 12.51 -4.87
C ALA A 230 -22.15 11.53 -5.69
N THR A 231 -21.54 10.86 -6.67
CA THR A 231 -22.21 9.80 -7.45
C THR A 231 -22.62 8.64 -6.55
N MET A 232 -21.71 8.12 -5.72
CA MET A 232 -22.04 7.01 -4.81
C MET A 232 -23.07 7.41 -3.75
N TYR A 233 -22.99 8.63 -3.22
CA TYR A 233 -23.97 9.16 -2.28
C TYR A 233 -25.35 9.35 -2.92
N PHE A 234 -25.41 9.81 -4.17
CA PHE A 234 -26.67 9.94 -4.90
C PHE A 234 -27.36 8.58 -5.09
N ILE A 235 -26.58 7.51 -5.29
CA ILE A 235 -27.12 6.15 -5.49
C ILE A 235 -27.48 5.47 -4.17
N TYR A 236 -26.63 5.57 -3.15
CA TYR A 236 -26.71 4.74 -1.92
C TYR A 236 -27.00 5.54 -0.64
N GLY A 237 -27.09 6.87 -0.71
CA GLY A 237 -27.46 7.73 0.41
C GLY A 237 -26.53 7.61 1.62
N GLN A 238 -27.12 7.57 2.82
CA GLN A 238 -26.39 7.57 4.08
C GLN A 238 -25.56 6.30 4.32
N ASP A 239 -26.01 5.16 3.78
CA ASP A 239 -25.29 3.89 3.94
C ASP A 239 -23.89 3.95 3.33
N PHE A 240 -23.74 4.68 2.21
CA PHE A 240 -22.43 4.94 1.62
C PHE A 240 -21.48 5.64 2.59
N LEU A 241 -21.91 6.75 3.21
CA LEU A 241 -21.08 7.51 4.14
C LEU A 241 -20.76 6.70 5.39
N GLN A 242 -21.77 6.03 5.94
CA GLN A 242 -21.64 5.25 7.15
C GLN A 242 -20.65 4.10 6.97
N HIS A 243 -20.78 3.32 5.90
CA HIS A 243 -20.00 2.11 5.71
C HIS A 243 -18.64 2.33 5.05
N THR A 244 -18.50 3.31 4.15
CA THR A 244 -17.23 3.60 3.47
C THR A 244 -16.29 4.48 4.28
N PHE A 245 -16.84 5.39 5.11
CA PHE A 245 -16.02 6.38 5.82
C PHE A 245 -16.22 6.35 7.34
N PHE A 246 -17.42 6.63 7.84
CA PHE A 246 -17.62 6.88 9.28
C PHE A 246 -17.33 5.65 10.14
N HIS A 247 -17.59 4.46 9.63
CA HIS A 247 -17.24 3.22 10.30
C HIS A 247 -15.74 3.13 10.66
N HIS A 248 -14.83 3.66 9.83
CA HIS A 248 -13.39 3.57 10.11
C HIS A 248 -12.94 4.43 11.29
N VAL A 249 -13.70 5.48 11.61
CA VAL A 249 -13.42 6.33 12.78
C VAL A 249 -13.75 5.57 14.06
N THR A 250 -14.91 4.92 14.09
CA THR A 250 -15.46 4.26 15.28
C THR A 250 -15.05 2.79 15.42
N ARG A 251 -14.52 2.15 14.37
CA ARG A 251 -14.12 0.74 14.35
C ARG A 251 -13.13 0.41 15.47
N LEU A 252 -13.45 -0.68 16.18
CA LEU A 252 -12.64 -1.36 17.18
C LEU A 252 -12.30 -2.75 16.63
N ASP A 253 -11.26 -2.84 15.81
CA ASP A 253 -10.82 -4.14 15.32
C ASP A 253 -9.69 -4.68 16.20
N HIS A 254 -10.07 -5.67 17.01
CA HIS A 254 -9.20 -6.29 18.00
C HIS A 254 -8.66 -7.65 17.54
N ARG A 255 -9.25 -8.26 16.49
CA ARG A 255 -8.80 -9.57 16.00
C ARG A 255 -7.68 -9.39 15.00
N HIS A 256 -6.74 -10.34 14.97
CA HIS A 256 -5.66 -10.37 13.98
C HIS A 256 -4.91 -9.03 13.80
N ASN A 257 -4.77 -8.27 14.91
CA ASN A 257 -4.27 -6.89 14.89
C ASN A 257 -2.90 -6.81 15.57
N PHE A 258 -1.84 -6.55 14.79
CA PHE A 258 -0.45 -6.46 15.26
C PHE A 258 -0.14 -5.18 16.07
N SER A 259 -1.09 -4.24 16.11
CA SER A 259 -0.90 -2.94 16.73
C SER A 259 -0.70 -3.05 18.25
N PRO A 260 0.12 -2.20 18.88
CA PRO A 260 0.18 -2.08 20.34
C PRO A 260 -1.18 -1.80 21.00
N TYR A 261 -2.13 -1.26 20.24
CA TYR A 261 -3.49 -0.98 20.69
C TYR A 261 -4.40 -2.23 20.73
N ASN A 262 -3.94 -3.40 20.25
CA ASN A 262 -4.74 -4.62 20.15
C ASN A 262 -5.53 -4.95 21.43
N ILE A 263 -4.83 -5.07 22.56
CA ILE A 263 -5.42 -5.47 23.84
C ILE A 263 -6.36 -4.39 24.35
N LEU A 264 -6.00 -3.11 24.19
CA LEU A 264 -6.87 -2.00 24.56
C LEU A 264 -8.19 -2.06 23.77
N LEU A 265 -8.11 -2.25 22.44
CA LEU A 265 -9.28 -2.38 21.59
C LEU A 265 -10.12 -3.63 21.95
N TYR A 266 -9.48 -4.72 22.36
CA TYR A 266 -10.16 -5.91 22.84
C TYR A 266 -10.98 -5.60 24.10
N LEU A 267 -10.35 -4.98 25.11
CA LEU A 267 -11.02 -4.58 26.36
C LEU A 267 -12.15 -3.57 26.11
N SER A 268 -11.90 -2.56 25.27
CA SER A 268 -12.94 -1.59 24.87
C SER A 268 -14.10 -2.23 24.11
N SER A 269 -13.88 -3.35 23.41
CA SER A 269 -14.97 -4.08 22.77
C SER A 269 -15.81 -4.91 23.75
N ALA A 270 -15.24 -5.27 24.91
CA ALA A 270 -15.89 -6.04 25.97
C ALA A 270 -16.68 -5.17 26.96
N GLU A 271 -16.36 -3.87 27.07
CA GLU A 271 -17.02 -2.91 27.95
C GLU A 271 -17.79 -1.84 27.14
N PRO A 272 -19.09 -2.04 26.85
CA PRO A 272 -19.90 -1.08 26.10
C PRO A 272 -20.20 0.25 26.83
N SER A 273 -19.84 0.38 28.11
CA SER A 273 -20.37 1.40 29.02
C SER A 273 -19.46 2.61 29.25
N SER A 274 -19.92 3.75 28.72
CA SER A 274 -19.61 5.17 28.99
C SER A 274 -18.81 5.92 27.90
N PRO A 275 -19.49 6.64 26.99
CA PRO A 275 -18.89 7.42 25.91
C PRO A 275 -18.43 8.83 26.33
N THR A 276 -18.11 9.06 27.61
CA THR A 276 -17.86 10.41 28.14
C THR A 276 -16.37 10.80 28.24
N GLY A 277 -15.46 9.95 27.73
CA GLY A 277 -14.01 10.20 27.72
C GLY A 277 -13.39 10.22 26.32
N LEU A 278 -12.24 10.87 26.19
CA LEU A 278 -11.36 10.72 25.03
C LEU A 278 -11.02 9.24 24.84
N ARG A 279 -11.44 8.68 23.70
CA ARG A 279 -11.04 7.33 23.27
C ARG A 279 -9.52 7.29 23.11
N VAL A 280 -8.80 6.66 24.03
CA VAL A 280 -7.32 6.65 24.05
C VAL A 280 -6.74 6.10 22.74
N GLU A 281 -7.44 5.19 22.07
CA GLU A 281 -7.09 4.66 20.76
C GLU A 281 -7.13 5.71 19.65
N SER A 282 -7.88 6.81 19.81
CA SER A 282 -7.88 7.94 18.86
C SER A 282 -6.59 8.76 18.93
N LEU A 283 -5.84 8.68 20.04
CA LEU A 283 -4.52 9.32 20.14
C LEU A 283 -3.51 8.71 19.18
N ALA A 284 -3.73 7.49 18.68
CA ALA A 284 -2.91 6.86 17.65
C ALA A 284 -2.85 7.70 16.36
N PHE A 285 -3.92 8.46 16.04
CA PHE A 285 -3.95 9.31 14.85
C PHE A 285 -2.93 10.44 14.90
N LEU A 286 -2.56 10.94 16.09
CA LEU A 286 -1.64 12.07 16.21
C LEU A 286 -0.23 11.74 15.70
N PRO A 287 0.51 10.77 16.26
CA PRO A 287 1.83 10.42 15.73
C PRO A 287 1.73 9.86 14.30
N GLN A 288 0.66 9.11 13.99
CA GLN A 288 0.45 8.56 12.65
C GLN A 288 0.35 9.65 11.57
N LEU A 289 -0.53 10.65 11.74
CA LEU A 289 -0.72 11.73 10.78
C LEU A 289 0.42 12.74 10.81
N LEU A 290 0.99 13.04 12.00
CA LEU A 290 2.13 13.93 12.11
C LEU A 290 3.34 13.38 11.32
N LEU A 291 3.67 12.10 11.51
CA LEU A 291 4.78 11.47 10.78
C LEU A 291 4.47 11.36 9.28
N SER A 292 3.32 10.78 8.93
CA SER A 292 2.99 10.48 7.52
C SER A 292 2.64 11.72 6.69
N CYS A 293 1.94 12.72 7.22
CA CYS A 293 1.49 13.88 6.43
C CYS A 293 2.38 15.12 6.57
N VAL A 294 3.24 15.20 7.59
CA VAL A 294 4.01 16.43 7.87
C VAL A 294 5.50 16.17 7.89
N LEU A 295 6.01 15.43 8.89
CA LEU A 295 7.45 15.34 9.15
C LEU A 295 8.21 14.63 8.02
N ILE A 296 7.73 13.47 7.57
CA ILE A 296 8.36 12.69 6.50
C ILE A 296 8.36 13.46 5.16
N PRO A 297 7.23 14.03 4.70
CA PRO A 297 7.20 14.87 3.51
C PRO A 297 8.23 16.01 3.53
N LEU A 298 8.29 16.76 4.63
CA LEU A 298 9.19 17.91 4.75
C LEU A 298 10.66 17.52 4.59
N VAL A 299 11.06 16.38 5.17
CA VAL A 299 12.44 15.90 5.13
C VAL A 299 12.77 15.25 3.78
N MET A 300 11.87 14.45 3.22
CA MET A 300 12.24 13.50 2.15
C MET A 300 11.66 13.84 0.79
N ALA A 301 10.46 14.42 0.72
CA ALA A 301 9.71 14.43 -0.54
C ALA A 301 10.46 15.16 -1.65
N LYS A 302 11.12 16.29 -1.36
CA LYS A 302 11.92 17.03 -2.36
C LYS A 302 13.17 16.30 -2.87
N ARG A 303 13.65 15.29 -2.15
CA ARG A 303 14.87 14.54 -2.47
C ARG A 303 14.54 13.30 -3.28
N ASP A 304 13.61 12.48 -2.79
CA ASP A 304 13.11 11.29 -3.47
C ASP A 304 11.64 11.08 -3.07
N LEU A 305 10.74 11.31 -4.03
CA LEU A 305 9.29 11.20 -3.81
C LEU A 305 8.88 9.75 -3.52
N ALA A 306 9.46 8.77 -4.21
CA ALA A 306 9.09 7.36 -4.03
C ALA A 306 9.49 6.86 -2.65
N VAL A 307 10.70 7.20 -2.19
CA VAL A 307 11.17 6.84 -0.84
C VAL A 307 10.39 7.60 0.23
N SER A 308 10.00 8.85 -0.04
CA SER A 308 9.11 9.60 0.85
C SER A 308 7.75 8.89 0.98
N MET A 309 7.07 8.56 -0.14
CA MET A 309 5.79 7.85 -0.12
C MET A 309 5.88 6.48 0.56
N MET A 310 7.00 5.76 0.38
CA MET A 310 7.27 4.53 1.12
C MET A 310 7.31 4.78 2.63
N ALA A 311 8.12 5.73 3.08
CA ALA A 311 8.27 6.05 4.50
C ALA A 311 6.95 6.56 5.12
N GLN A 312 6.19 7.39 4.39
CA GLN A 312 4.86 7.83 4.81
C GLN A 312 3.92 6.63 5.03
N THR A 313 3.90 5.68 4.09
CA THR A 313 3.06 4.49 4.17
C THR A 313 3.50 3.57 5.29
N PHE A 314 4.81 3.37 5.45
CA PHE A 314 5.37 2.54 6.50
C PHE A 314 5.06 3.12 7.89
N ALA A 315 5.20 4.44 8.07
CA ALA A 315 4.80 5.14 9.29
C ALA A 315 3.28 5.07 9.51
N PHE A 316 2.48 5.27 8.46
CA PHE A 316 1.03 5.19 8.55
C PHE A 316 0.57 3.81 9.02
N VAL A 317 1.16 2.73 8.53
CA VAL A 317 0.83 1.36 8.98
C VAL A 317 1.35 1.09 10.39
N THR A 318 2.59 1.47 10.70
CA THR A 318 3.24 1.20 12.01
C THR A 318 2.50 1.86 13.17
N PHE A 319 2.03 3.10 12.98
CA PHE A 319 1.35 3.88 14.02
C PHE A 319 -0.19 3.76 13.95
N ASN A 320 -0.73 2.87 13.11
CA ASN A 320 -2.17 2.66 13.05
C ASN A 320 -2.68 1.90 14.28
N LYS A 321 -3.86 2.27 14.79
CA LYS A 321 -4.56 1.51 15.83
C LYS A 321 -4.98 0.10 15.38
N VAL A 322 -5.19 -0.10 14.08
CA VAL A 322 -5.45 -1.40 13.45
C VAL A 322 -4.35 -1.68 12.45
N CYS A 323 -3.64 -2.80 12.59
CA CYS A 323 -2.56 -3.21 11.71
C CYS A 323 -2.75 -4.68 11.36
N THR A 324 -2.93 -4.99 10.07
CA THR A 324 -3.12 -6.35 9.55
C THR A 324 -2.09 -6.63 8.44
N SER A 325 -1.85 -7.92 8.12
CA SER A 325 -0.85 -8.31 7.13
C SER A 325 -1.12 -7.76 5.72
N GLN A 326 -2.39 -7.53 5.36
CA GLN A 326 -2.77 -6.93 4.07
C GLN A 326 -2.12 -5.55 3.87
N TYR A 327 -1.95 -4.78 4.95
CA TYR A 327 -1.41 -3.42 4.88
C TYR A 327 0.08 -3.40 4.51
N PHE A 328 0.78 -4.52 4.65
CA PHE A 328 2.21 -4.57 4.36
C PHE A 328 2.49 -4.42 2.85
N LEU A 329 1.52 -4.80 2.00
CA LEU A 329 1.61 -4.57 0.55
C LEU A 329 1.74 -3.08 0.21
N TRP A 330 1.15 -2.19 1.01
CA TRP A 330 1.11 -0.75 0.72
C TRP A 330 2.51 -0.12 0.71
N TYR A 331 3.41 -0.55 1.60
CA TYR A 331 4.79 -0.08 1.58
C TYR A 331 5.72 -1.02 0.79
N MET A 332 5.41 -2.32 0.70
CA MET A 332 6.21 -3.27 -0.07
C MET A 332 6.26 -2.94 -1.56
N VAL A 333 5.20 -2.35 -2.12
CA VAL A 333 5.16 -1.93 -3.53
C VAL A 333 6.28 -0.92 -3.87
N PHE A 334 6.78 -0.18 -2.89
CA PHE A 334 7.88 0.77 -3.06
C PHE A 334 9.28 0.18 -2.81
N LEU A 335 9.40 -1.02 -2.23
CA LEU A 335 10.70 -1.64 -1.94
C LEU A 335 11.62 -1.69 -3.17
N PRO A 336 11.14 -2.04 -4.38
CA PRO A 336 11.97 -2.04 -5.59
C PRO A 336 12.58 -0.67 -5.92
N SER A 337 11.90 0.43 -5.55
CA SER A 337 12.38 1.80 -5.76
C SER A 337 13.38 2.25 -4.69
N TYR A 338 13.21 1.78 -3.45
CA TYR A 338 14.05 2.16 -2.30
C TYR A 338 15.35 1.33 -2.19
N LEU A 339 15.24 0.01 -2.23
CA LEU A 339 16.34 -0.91 -1.98
C LEU A 339 17.61 -0.65 -2.81
N PRO A 340 17.53 -0.26 -4.10
CA PRO A 340 18.73 -0.05 -4.92
C PRO A 340 19.75 0.94 -4.35
N ASN A 341 19.30 1.88 -3.52
CA ASN A 341 20.14 2.91 -2.91
C ASN A 341 20.14 2.86 -1.37
N SER A 342 19.61 1.79 -0.77
CA SER A 342 19.45 1.71 0.68
C SER A 342 20.75 1.30 1.38
N SER A 343 20.90 1.75 2.62
CA SER A 343 21.90 1.24 3.56
C SER A 343 21.77 -0.26 3.79
N MET A 344 20.56 -0.82 3.68
CA MET A 344 20.29 -2.24 3.87
C MET A 344 20.96 -3.15 2.82
N LEU A 345 21.13 -2.67 1.58
CA LEU A 345 21.91 -3.40 0.57
C LEU A 345 23.40 -3.06 0.61
N ARG A 346 23.75 -1.83 1.02
CA ARG A 346 25.16 -1.47 1.25
C ARG A 346 25.79 -2.23 2.42
N ASN A 347 25.00 -2.50 3.46
CA ASN A 347 25.36 -3.30 4.62
C ASN A 347 24.40 -4.50 4.72
N PRO A 348 24.75 -5.65 4.12
CA PRO A 348 23.90 -6.84 4.11
C PRO A 348 23.51 -7.34 5.51
N THR A 349 24.39 -7.17 6.51
CA THR A 349 24.07 -7.54 7.90
C THR A 349 22.91 -6.72 8.43
N LEU A 350 22.90 -5.40 8.17
CA LEU A 350 21.77 -4.54 8.52
C LEU A 350 20.48 -4.98 7.81
N GLY A 351 20.56 -5.23 6.50
CA GLY A 351 19.40 -5.64 5.70
C GLY A 351 18.82 -7.00 6.12
N ILE A 352 19.67 -8.01 6.33
CA ILE A 352 19.26 -9.34 6.81
C ILE A 352 18.69 -9.25 8.22
N THR A 353 19.29 -8.45 9.11
CA THR A 353 18.79 -8.25 10.47
C THR A 353 17.41 -7.60 10.46
N ALA A 354 17.22 -6.56 9.65
CA ALA A 354 15.92 -5.90 9.48
C ALA A 354 14.85 -6.87 8.96
N LEU A 355 15.18 -7.65 7.91
CA LEU A 355 14.25 -8.64 7.36
C LEU A 355 13.92 -9.74 8.38
N ALA A 356 14.93 -10.30 9.05
CA ALA A 356 14.76 -11.36 10.03
C ALA A 356 13.90 -10.89 11.21
N LEU A 357 14.19 -9.73 11.80
CA LEU A 357 13.39 -9.19 12.90
C LEU A 357 11.95 -8.87 12.45
N TRP A 358 11.78 -8.32 11.25
CA TRP A 358 10.44 -8.05 10.71
C TRP A 358 9.62 -9.34 10.56
N ILE A 359 10.22 -10.44 10.05
CA ILE A 359 9.56 -11.74 9.94
C ILE A 359 9.30 -12.37 11.31
N LEU A 360 10.32 -12.41 12.18
CA LEU A 360 10.25 -13.11 13.46
C LEU A 360 9.21 -12.49 14.40
N THR A 361 9.09 -11.16 14.42
CA THR A 361 8.08 -10.48 15.25
C THR A 361 6.67 -10.73 14.75
N GLN A 362 6.46 -10.83 13.42
CA GLN A 362 5.18 -11.29 12.88
C GLN A 362 4.88 -12.74 13.25
N ALA A 363 5.86 -13.64 13.09
CA ALA A 363 5.68 -15.06 13.41
C ALA A 363 5.35 -15.25 14.90
N ALA A 364 6.03 -14.50 15.79
CA ALA A 364 5.73 -14.50 17.21
C ALA A 364 4.29 -14.03 17.48
N TRP A 365 3.85 -12.94 16.85
CA TRP A 365 2.48 -12.46 17.01
C TRP A 365 1.44 -13.45 16.47
N LEU A 366 1.66 -13.99 15.26
CA LEU A 366 0.77 -14.96 14.62
C LEU A 366 0.64 -16.25 15.43
N GLN A 367 1.71 -16.71 16.07
CA GLN A 367 1.66 -17.86 16.96
C GLN A 367 0.77 -17.57 18.17
N GLN A 368 0.89 -16.40 18.81
CA GLN A 368 0.04 -16.02 19.95
C GLN A 368 -1.42 -15.83 19.52
N GLY A 369 -1.65 -15.25 18.34
CA GLY A 369 -2.98 -15.09 17.73
C GLY A 369 -3.63 -16.42 17.38
N TYR A 370 -2.86 -17.40 16.90
CA TYR A 370 -3.37 -18.75 16.63
C TYR A 370 -3.84 -19.45 17.91
N GLU A 371 -3.02 -19.42 18.97
CA GLU A 371 -3.38 -19.97 20.27
C GLU A 371 -4.66 -19.34 20.84
N LEU A 372 -4.81 -18.01 20.69
CA LEU A 372 -5.98 -17.28 21.17
C LEU A 372 -7.22 -17.56 20.33
N GLU A 373 -7.15 -17.32 19.02
CA GLU A 373 -8.32 -17.23 18.17
C GLU A 373 -8.78 -18.61 17.65
N PHE A 374 -7.87 -19.58 17.54
CA PHE A 374 -8.20 -20.92 17.04
C PHE A 374 -8.21 -21.97 18.15
N LEU A 375 -7.30 -21.88 19.13
CA LEU A 375 -7.23 -22.86 20.22
C LEU A 375 -7.93 -22.41 21.51
N GLY A 376 -8.41 -21.16 21.56
CA GLY A 376 -9.12 -20.61 22.72
C GLY A 376 -8.26 -20.43 23.96
N ARG A 377 -6.92 -20.42 23.82
CA ARG A 377 -5.99 -20.22 24.95
C ARG A 377 -5.76 -18.73 25.18
N SER A 378 -5.95 -18.27 26.41
CA SER A 378 -5.70 -16.86 26.76
C SER A 378 -4.20 -16.54 26.68
N THR A 379 -3.79 -15.79 25.65
CA THR A 379 -2.39 -15.37 25.42
C THR A 379 -2.17 -13.85 25.51
N PHE A 380 -3.18 -13.09 25.97
CA PHE A 380 -3.16 -11.62 25.98
C PHE A 380 -1.90 -11.04 26.63
N PHE A 381 -1.59 -11.46 27.87
CA PHE A 381 -0.43 -10.96 28.62
C PHE A 381 0.37 -12.12 29.24
N PRO A 382 1.72 -12.09 29.18
CA PRO A 382 2.54 -11.10 28.47
C PRO A 382 2.70 -11.40 26.97
N GLY A 383 2.24 -12.56 26.48
CA GLY A 383 2.56 -13.09 25.14
C GLY A 383 2.21 -12.16 23.98
N MET A 384 0.92 -11.96 23.71
CA MET A 384 0.44 -11.12 22.61
C MET A 384 0.84 -9.65 22.80
N TRP A 385 0.86 -9.16 24.04
CA TRP A 385 1.32 -7.80 24.37
C TRP A 385 2.78 -7.57 23.97
N LEU A 386 3.71 -8.44 24.43
CA LEU A 386 5.13 -8.34 24.10
C LEU A 386 5.37 -8.54 22.61
N ALA A 387 4.65 -9.44 21.94
CA ALA A 387 4.76 -9.65 20.50
C ALA A 387 4.35 -8.39 19.71
N SER A 388 3.26 -7.72 20.12
CA SER A 388 2.80 -6.47 19.50
C SER A 388 3.80 -5.33 19.68
N LEU A 389 4.39 -5.21 20.88
CA LEU A 389 5.44 -4.22 21.16
C LEU A 389 6.72 -4.51 20.38
N ALA A 390 7.17 -5.77 20.34
CA ALA A 390 8.36 -6.17 19.59
C ALA A 390 8.20 -5.88 18.10
N PHE A 391 7.04 -6.17 17.52
CA PHE A 391 6.71 -5.81 16.14
C PHE A 391 6.74 -4.29 15.95
N PHE A 392 6.09 -3.52 16.83
CA PHE A 392 6.09 -2.06 16.75
C PHE A 392 7.49 -1.44 16.82
N PHE A 393 8.31 -1.80 17.80
CA PHE A 393 9.67 -1.27 17.95
C PHE A 393 10.58 -1.66 16.78
N THR A 394 10.44 -2.89 16.27
CA THR A 394 11.16 -3.33 15.07
C THR A 394 10.80 -2.46 13.86
N ASN A 395 9.50 -2.19 13.65
CA ASN A 395 9.07 -1.32 12.56
C ASN A 395 9.53 0.14 12.76
N CYS A 396 9.48 0.69 13.97
CA CYS A 396 10.03 2.02 14.26
C CYS A 396 11.53 2.11 13.94
N TRP A 397 12.32 1.09 14.28
CA TRP A 397 13.74 1.03 13.93
C TRP A 397 13.96 0.97 12.41
N ILE A 398 13.22 0.12 11.70
CA ILE A 398 13.27 0.02 10.23
C ILE A 398 12.88 1.35 9.58
N LEU A 399 11.84 2.02 10.08
CA LEU A 399 11.43 3.35 9.62
C LEU A 399 12.55 4.38 9.81
N GLY A 400 13.26 4.33 10.94
CA GLY A 400 14.44 5.19 11.19
C GLY A 400 15.54 5.00 10.14
N ILE A 401 15.80 3.76 9.72
CA ILE A 401 16.75 3.45 8.64
C ILE A 401 16.28 4.08 7.32
N ILE A 402 15.01 3.85 6.94
CA ILE A 402 14.43 4.38 5.70
C ILE A 402 14.51 5.91 5.66
N ILE A 403 14.17 6.59 6.76
CA ILE A 403 14.23 8.05 6.87
C ILE A 403 15.67 8.54 6.75
N THR A 404 16.63 7.86 7.38
CA THR A 404 18.05 8.21 7.32
C THR A 404 18.60 8.10 5.88
N ASP A 405 18.24 7.02 5.17
CA ASP A 405 18.60 6.84 3.76
C ASP A 405 17.97 7.91 2.86
N GLY A 406 16.68 8.21 3.06
CA GLY A 406 15.99 9.25 2.29
C GLY A 406 16.51 10.67 2.56
N ALA A 407 16.87 10.98 3.81
CA ALA A 407 17.40 12.28 4.21
C ALA A 407 18.83 12.52 3.71
N SER A 408 19.64 11.46 3.61
CA SER A 408 21.02 11.51 3.10
C SER A 408 21.12 11.54 1.58
N THR A 409 20.02 11.23 0.88
CA THR A 409 19.96 11.29 -0.58
C THR A 409 20.11 12.74 -1.06
N ARG A 410 21.13 13.01 -1.89
CA ARG A 410 21.29 14.32 -2.52
C ARG A 410 20.12 14.56 -3.47
N ARG A 411 19.58 15.78 -3.44
CA ARG A 411 18.56 16.20 -4.40
C ARG A 411 19.13 16.05 -5.81
N ALA A 412 18.42 15.30 -6.67
CA ALA A 412 18.84 15.15 -8.06
C ALA A 412 18.91 16.54 -8.73
N PRO A 413 19.98 16.85 -9.49
CA PRO A 413 20.00 18.06 -10.28
C PRO A 413 18.84 18.02 -11.28
N ALA A 414 18.22 19.18 -11.55
CA ALA A 414 17.12 19.28 -12.51
C ALA A 414 17.55 18.63 -13.84
N GLN A 415 16.94 17.50 -14.20
CA GLN A 415 17.18 16.90 -15.50
C GLN A 415 16.72 17.91 -16.56
N LYS A 416 17.67 18.45 -17.32
CA LYS A 416 17.36 19.22 -18.53
C LYS A 416 16.49 18.31 -19.39
N ALA A 417 15.30 18.79 -19.75
CA ALA A 417 14.41 18.06 -20.65
C ALA A 417 15.18 17.81 -21.95
N HIS A 418 15.63 16.58 -22.16
CA HIS A 418 15.96 16.14 -23.51
C HIS A 418 14.62 16.05 -24.24
N ALA A 419 14.45 16.92 -25.22
CA ALA A 419 13.34 16.85 -26.16
C ALA A 419 13.43 15.49 -26.87
N GLU A 420 12.43 14.64 -26.65
CA GLU A 420 12.09 13.54 -27.54
C GLU A 420 10.72 13.84 -28.16
#